data_AF-A0A2D8LYA0-F1
#
_entry.id   AF-A0A2D8LYA0-F1
#
_cell.length_a   1.000
_cell.length_b   1.000
_cell.length_c   1.000
_cell.angle_alpha   90.00
_cell.angle_beta   90.00
_cell.angle_gamma   90.00
#
_symmetry.space_group_name_H-M   'P 1'
#
loop_
_entity.id
_entity.type
_entity.pdbx_description
1 polymer ?
#
loop_
_entity_poly.entity_id
_entity_poly.type
_entity_poly.pdbx_seq_one_letter_code
_entity_poly.pdbx_strand_id
1 'polypeptide(L)'
;MKKISVLLFAVFLIIAAHSAQAQSRISPQVAQAYAQNCAQQENPYISAETKDIFCQCTASYMQKTMSMEDLQAMRGNDQPARNAINKMMIQVYSPCMEFPVRDLVYKKCQEDAFQAGQKICQCLSNNMAAYVSKRAKADLPAILQANPNITDPMEAIVTSQSYEQTEKRIALGCIQGEYQ
;
A
#
# COMPACT_ATOMS: atom_id res chain seq x y z
N MET A 1 -14.97 -66.49 37.58
CA MET A 1 -15.51 -65.32 38.30
C MET A 1 -14.50 -64.19 38.13
N LYS A 2 -14.68 -63.26 37.17
CA LYS A 2 -15.23 -61.88 37.34
C LYS A 2 -14.73 -61.24 38.65
N LYS A 3 -14.04 -60.09 38.68
CA LYS A 3 -14.34 -58.84 37.97
C LYS A 3 -13.07 -57.99 37.74
N ILE A 4 -12.90 -57.53 36.51
CA ILE A 4 -12.02 -56.42 36.12
C ILE A 4 -12.69 -55.14 36.64
N SER A 5 -12.00 -54.37 37.51
CA SER A 5 -12.40 -52.99 37.82
C SER A 5 -11.50 -52.03 37.05
N VAL A 6 -12.03 -51.58 35.91
CA VAL A 6 -11.60 -50.37 35.23
C VAL A 6 -12.13 -49.19 36.05
N LEU A 7 -11.26 -48.27 36.49
CA LEU A 7 -11.71 -46.99 37.03
C LEU A 7 -10.76 -45.86 36.58
N LEU A 8 -11.13 -45.32 35.41
CA LEU A 8 -11.16 -43.91 35.02
C LEU A 8 -9.90 -43.06 35.26
N PHE A 9 -9.05 -43.03 34.23
CA PHE A 9 -8.26 -41.87 33.84
C PHE A 9 -9.21 -40.73 33.42
N ALA A 10 -9.51 -39.80 34.33
CA ALA A 10 -10.11 -38.52 33.96
C ALA A 10 -9.00 -37.57 33.47
N VAL A 11 -8.58 -37.75 32.22
CA VAL A 11 -7.80 -36.73 31.51
C VAL A 11 -8.77 -35.58 31.21
N PHE A 12 -8.73 -34.54 32.04
CA PHE A 12 -9.32 -33.24 31.71
C PHE A 12 -8.55 -32.68 30.50
N LEU A 13 -9.01 -33.01 29.30
CA LEU A 13 -8.70 -32.29 28.08
C LEU A 13 -9.29 -30.88 28.24
N ILE A 14 -8.50 -29.96 28.78
CA ILE A 14 -8.74 -28.54 28.63
C ILE A 14 -8.53 -28.26 27.14
N ILE A 15 -9.60 -28.42 26.37
CA ILE A 15 -9.70 -27.88 25.02
C ILE A 15 -9.63 -26.37 25.21
N ALA A 16 -8.42 -25.81 25.09
CA ALA A 16 -8.25 -24.38 24.88
C ALA A 16 -8.94 -24.08 23.54
N ALA A 17 -10.24 -23.76 23.62
CA ALA A 17 -11.00 -23.17 22.55
C ALA A 17 -10.33 -21.84 22.22
N HIS A 18 -9.31 -21.89 21.37
CA HIS A 18 -8.86 -20.73 20.64
C HIS A 18 -10.02 -20.41 19.71
N SER A 19 -10.93 -19.57 20.18
CA SER A 19 -11.96 -18.95 19.38
C SER A 19 -11.27 -18.38 18.16
N ALA A 20 -11.40 -19.07 17.02
CA ALA A 20 -11.01 -18.53 15.74
C ALA A 20 -11.92 -17.33 15.51
N GLN A 21 -11.49 -16.14 15.97
CA GLN A 21 -12.16 -14.90 15.64
C GLN A 21 -11.99 -14.73 14.14
N ALA A 22 -13.05 -15.04 13.39
CA ALA A 22 -13.11 -14.75 11.98
C ALA A 22 -12.90 -13.24 11.82
N GLN A 23 -11.82 -12.84 11.14
CA GLN A 23 -11.54 -11.43 10.85
C GLN A 23 -12.78 -10.79 10.20
N SER A 24 -13.27 -9.73 10.81
CA SER A 24 -14.47 -9.05 10.32
C SER A 24 -14.12 -8.20 9.11
N ARG A 25 -14.85 -8.40 8.01
CA ARG A 25 -14.61 -7.67 6.76
C ARG A 25 -14.99 -6.20 6.91
N ILE A 26 -14.24 -5.34 6.25
CA ILE A 26 -14.59 -3.91 6.13
C ILE A 26 -15.88 -3.77 5.31
N SER A 27 -16.84 -3.01 5.84
CA SER A 27 -18.11 -2.75 5.16
C SER A 27 -17.96 -1.70 4.05
N PRO A 28 -18.86 -1.67 3.05
CA PRO A 28 -18.88 -0.60 2.06
C PRO A 28 -18.97 0.80 2.67
N GLN A 29 -19.71 0.96 3.78
CA GLN A 29 -19.86 2.25 4.46
C GLN A 29 -18.54 2.74 5.06
N VAL A 30 -17.74 1.85 5.64
CA VAL A 30 -16.42 2.18 6.18
C VAL A 30 -15.44 2.54 5.05
N ALA A 31 -15.47 1.79 3.94
CA ALA A 31 -14.65 2.09 2.76
C ALA A 31 -15.02 3.46 2.15
N GLN A 32 -16.32 3.77 2.05
CA GLN A 32 -16.80 5.06 1.56
C GLN A 32 -16.37 6.22 2.45
N ALA A 33 -16.50 6.07 3.78
CA ALA A 33 -16.07 7.09 4.74
C ALA A 33 -14.55 7.33 4.65
N TYR A 34 -13.76 6.27 4.49
CA TYR A 34 -12.33 6.40 4.24
C TYR A 34 -12.02 7.18 2.96
N ALA A 35 -12.71 6.89 1.85
CA ALA A 35 -12.50 7.60 0.58
C ALA A 35 -12.80 9.10 0.71
N GLN A 36 -13.91 9.44 1.38
CA GLN A 36 -14.31 10.82 1.65
C GLN A 36 -13.27 11.56 2.51
N ASN A 37 -12.81 10.94 3.59
CA ASN A 37 -11.78 11.52 4.46
C ASN A 37 -10.46 11.71 3.70
N CYS A 38 -10.05 10.74 2.90
CA CYS A 38 -8.87 10.83 2.04
C CYS A 38 -8.98 12.01 1.06
N ALA A 39 -10.13 12.21 0.43
CA ALA A 39 -10.33 13.29 -0.53
C ALA A 39 -10.33 14.69 0.12
N GLN A 40 -10.60 14.79 1.42
CA GLN A 40 -10.54 16.05 2.17
C GLN A 40 -9.14 16.40 2.66
N GLN A 41 -8.22 15.43 2.71
CA GLN A 41 -6.85 15.67 3.14
C GLN A 41 -6.03 16.31 2.01
N GLU A 42 -5.13 17.20 2.41
CA GLU A 42 -4.08 17.69 1.53
C GLU A 42 -3.05 16.59 1.32
N ASN A 43 -2.58 16.45 0.09
CA ASN A 43 -1.55 15.47 -0.26
C ASN A 43 -0.56 16.14 -1.24
N PRO A 44 0.73 16.26 -0.87
CA PRO A 44 1.71 17.00 -1.66
C PRO A 44 2.11 16.30 -2.96
N TYR A 45 1.75 15.03 -3.14
CA TYR A 45 2.17 14.20 -4.28
C TYR A 45 1.11 14.08 -5.40
N ILE A 46 -0.10 14.58 -5.18
CA ILE A 46 -1.22 14.34 -6.10
C ILE A 46 -1.99 15.62 -6.39
N SER A 47 -2.42 15.80 -7.63
CA SER A 47 -3.31 16.89 -8.01
C SER A 47 -4.72 16.69 -7.43
N ALA A 48 -5.51 17.77 -7.38
CA ALA A 48 -6.91 17.69 -6.99
C ALA A 48 -7.73 16.75 -7.90
N GLU A 49 -7.39 16.70 -9.20
CA GLU A 49 -8.04 15.84 -10.19
C GLU A 49 -7.77 14.36 -9.91
N THR A 50 -6.51 13.99 -9.66
CA THR A 50 -6.14 12.59 -9.45
C THR A 50 -6.45 12.10 -8.02
N LYS A 51 -6.64 13.01 -7.06
CA LYS A 51 -6.90 12.69 -5.64
C LYS A 51 -8.11 11.79 -5.45
N ASP A 52 -9.23 12.09 -6.11
CA ASP A 52 -10.44 11.27 -6.00
C ASP A 52 -10.21 9.83 -6.48
N ILE A 53 -9.52 9.65 -7.62
CA ILE A 53 -9.19 8.34 -8.18
C ILE A 53 -8.32 7.54 -7.19
N PHE A 54 -7.30 8.17 -6.62
CA PHE A 54 -6.42 7.53 -5.64
C PHE A 54 -7.19 7.13 -4.36
N CYS A 55 -8.04 8.00 -3.84
CA CYS A 55 -8.83 7.74 -2.65
C CYS A 55 -9.84 6.61 -2.87
N GLN A 56 -10.49 6.55 -4.03
CA GLN A 56 -11.39 5.45 -4.40
C GLN A 56 -10.64 4.13 -4.61
N CYS A 57 -9.47 4.17 -5.28
CA CYS A 57 -8.63 2.99 -5.45
C CYS A 57 -8.21 2.40 -4.10
N THR A 58 -7.69 3.25 -3.19
CA THR A 58 -7.26 2.81 -1.87
C THR A 58 -8.45 2.34 -1.01
N ALA A 59 -9.62 2.97 -1.11
CA ALA A 59 -10.83 2.48 -0.45
C ALA A 59 -11.23 1.07 -0.91
N SER A 60 -11.15 0.81 -2.22
CA SER A 60 -11.45 -0.51 -2.79
C SER A 60 -10.49 -1.57 -2.28
N TYR A 61 -9.18 -1.29 -2.28
CA TYR A 61 -8.19 -2.24 -1.77
C TYR A 61 -8.25 -2.41 -0.25
N MET A 62 -8.56 -1.35 0.50
CA MET A 62 -8.82 -1.44 1.93
C MET A 62 -9.96 -2.43 2.19
N GLN A 63 -11.09 -2.29 1.50
CA GLN A 63 -12.22 -3.20 1.64
C GLN A 63 -11.86 -4.67 1.30
N LYS A 64 -11.01 -4.86 0.28
CA LYS A 64 -10.62 -6.20 -0.20
C LYS A 64 -9.60 -6.91 0.69
N THR A 65 -8.72 -6.15 1.37
CA THR A 65 -7.50 -6.71 1.96
C THR A 65 -7.37 -6.51 3.46
N MET A 66 -8.10 -5.54 4.03
CA MET A 66 -8.05 -5.20 5.44
C MET A 66 -9.32 -5.69 6.17
N SER A 67 -9.18 -5.85 7.48
CA SER A 67 -10.24 -6.22 8.42
C SER A 67 -10.52 -5.08 9.41
N MET A 68 -11.64 -5.13 10.13
CA MET A 68 -11.89 -4.14 11.18
C MET A 68 -10.88 -4.27 12.33
N GLU A 69 -10.37 -5.47 12.58
CA GLU A 69 -9.32 -5.71 13.57
C GLU A 69 -8.01 -5.02 13.15
N ASP A 70 -7.67 -5.03 11.85
CA ASP A 70 -6.52 -4.27 11.35
C ASP A 70 -6.70 -2.77 11.62
N LEU A 71 -7.88 -2.21 11.30
CA LEU A 71 -8.19 -0.80 11.54
C LEU A 71 -8.13 -0.43 13.03
N GLN A 72 -8.58 -1.33 13.91
CA GLN A 72 -8.51 -1.13 15.35
C GLN A 72 -7.07 -1.22 15.86
N ALA A 73 -6.28 -2.16 15.35
CA ALA A 73 -4.88 -2.34 15.73
C ALA A 73 -4.03 -1.13 15.37
N MET A 74 -4.29 -0.47 14.23
CA MET A 74 -3.59 0.75 13.80
C MET A 74 -3.66 1.93 14.78
N ARG A 75 -4.56 1.89 15.78
CA ARG A 75 -4.67 2.92 16.82
C ARG A 75 -3.62 2.79 17.93
N GLY A 76 -2.91 1.66 17.99
CA GLY A 76 -1.85 1.40 18.96
C GLY A 76 -0.48 1.89 18.50
N ASN A 77 0.52 1.68 19.36
CA ASN A 77 1.94 1.98 19.08
C ASN A 77 2.82 0.74 19.26
N ASP A 78 2.23 -0.46 19.16
CA ASP A 78 2.88 -1.75 19.39
C ASP A 78 3.10 -2.51 18.06
N GLN A 79 3.65 -3.73 18.17
CA GLN A 79 3.92 -4.55 16.99
C GLN A 79 2.65 -4.89 16.18
N PRO A 80 1.50 -5.23 16.79
CA PRO A 80 0.22 -5.33 16.07
C PRO A 80 -0.13 -4.09 15.26
N ALA A 81 0.00 -2.89 15.85
CA ALA A 81 -0.24 -1.64 15.13
C ALA A 81 0.70 -1.50 13.92
N ARG A 82 2.01 -1.75 14.11
CA ARG A 82 2.99 -1.71 13.01
C ARG A 82 2.67 -2.72 11.91
N ASN A 83 2.23 -3.93 12.27
CA ASN A 83 1.86 -4.95 11.28
C ASN A 83 0.64 -4.51 10.45
N ALA A 84 -0.37 -3.91 11.08
CA ALA A 84 -1.55 -3.41 10.38
C ALA A 84 -1.22 -2.20 9.48
N ILE A 85 -0.37 -1.28 9.94
CA ILE A 85 0.13 -0.13 9.15
C ILE A 85 0.93 -0.62 7.93
N ASN A 86 1.85 -1.58 8.12
CA ASN A 86 2.62 -2.17 7.02
C ASN A 86 1.71 -2.88 6.01
N LYS A 87 0.68 -3.60 6.50
CA LYS A 87 -0.33 -4.22 5.65
C LYS A 87 -1.08 -3.17 4.83
N MET A 88 -1.44 -2.03 5.40
CA MET A 88 -2.06 -0.92 4.67
C MET A 88 -1.13 -0.38 3.58
N MET A 89 0.13 -0.09 3.90
CA MET A 89 1.11 0.40 2.90
C MET A 89 1.28 -0.59 1.73
N ILE A 90 1.39 -1.89 2.02
CA ILE A 90 1.66 -2.91 1.01
C ILE A 90 0.39 -3.27 0.22
N GLN A 91 -0.74 -3.49 0.88
CA GLN A 91 -1.93 -4.06 0.23
C GLN A 91 -2.95 -3.00 -0.20
N VAL A 92 -2.92 -1.81 0.39
CA VAL A 92 -3.86 -0.73 0.12
C VAL A 92 -3.23 0.38 -0.71
N TYR A 93 -2.09 0.93 -0.27
CA TYR A 93 -1.44 2.02 -0.98
C TYR A 93 -0.73 1.56 -2.25
N SER A 94 0.15 0.54 -2.14
CA SER A 94 1.02 0.12 -3.26
C SER A 94 0.30 -0.08 -4.61
N PRO A 95 -0.89 -0.72 -4.68
CA PRO A 95 -1.58 -0.94 -5.96
C PRO A 95 -2.15 0.34 -6.59
N CYS A 96 -2.22 1.42 -5.82
CA CYS A 96 -2.78 2.71 -6.23
C CYS A 96 -1.69 3.78 -6.40
N MET A 97 -0.41 3.46 -6.17
CA MET A 97 0.68 4.45 -6.19
C MET A 97 0.98 5.01 -7.58
N GLU A 98 0.51 4.36 -8.64
CA GLU A 98 0.67 4.87 -10.02
C GLU A 98 0.06 6.26 -10.20
N PHE A 99 -1.02 6.56 -9.48
CA PHE A 99 -1.73 7.84 -9.55
C PHE A 99 -0.86 9.01 -9.05
N PRO A 100 -0.46 9.04 -7.76
CA PRO A 100 0.41 10.10 -7.25
C PRO A 100 1.80 10.10 -7.90
N VAL A 101 2.35 8.94 -8.30
CA VAL A 101 3.65 8.92 -9.00
C VAL A 101 3.57 9.60 -10.35
N ARG A 102 2.51 9.37 -11.13
CA ARG A 102 2.32 10.03 -12.42
C ARG A 102 2.29 11.55 -12.26
N ASP A 103 1.50 12.04 -11.31
CA ASP A 103 1.37 13.47 -11.05
C ASP A 103 2.70 14.10 -10.58
N LEU A 104 3.36 13.46 -9.61
CA LEU A 104 4.65 13.90 -9.08
C LEU A 104 5.71 14.01 -10.18
N VAL A 105 5.87 12.96 -10.98
CA VAL A 105 6.89 12.90 -12.04
C VAL A 105 6.57 13.88 -13.15
N TYR A 106 5.30 14.00 -13.55
CA TYR A 106 4.89 14.95 -14.57
C TYR A 106 5.18 16.38 -14.12
N LYS A 107 4.78 16.74 -12.90
CA LYS A 107 5.02 18.06 -12.31
C LYS A 107 6.51 18.38 -12.23
N LYS A 108 7.33 17.48 -11.65
CA LYS A 108 8.79 17.66 -11.57
C LYS A 108 9.42 17.83 -12.95
N CYS A 109 9.01 17.02 -13.93
CA CYS A 109 9.52 17.16 -15.30
C CYS A 109 9.20 18.53 -15.91
N GLN A 110 7.99 19.05 -15.67
CA GLN A 110 7.63 20.39 -16.16
C GLN A 110 8.40 21.51 -15.44
N GLU A 111 8.64 21.37 -14.14
CA GLU A 111 9.36 22.34 -13.31
C GLU A 111 10.87 22.37 -13.60
N ASP A 112 11.50 21.20 -13.65
CA ASP A 112 12.96 21.05 -13.81
C ASP A 112 13.39 21.13 -15.29
N ALA A 113 12.52 20.75 -16.22
CA ALA A 113 12.84 20.63 -17.64
C ALA A 113 11.84 21.38 -18.52
N PHE A 114 11.73 22.70 -18.33
CA PHE A 114 10.91 23.61 -19.15
C PHE A 114 11.11 23.40 -20.68
N GLN A 115 12.25 22.84 -21.11
CA GLN A 115 12.57 22.52 -22.50
C GLN A 115 12.30 21.06 -22.95
N ALA A 116 12.07 20.10 -22.05
CA ALA A 116 11.80 18.70 -22.43
C ALA A 116 10.50 18.57 -23.24
N GLY A 117 9.56 19.49 -23.07
CA GLY A 117 8.29 19.50 -23.78
C GLY A 117 7.29 18.47 -23.22
N GLN A 118 6.01 18.78 -23.40
CA GLN A 118 4.91 18.01 -22.77
C GLN A 118 4.95 16.51 -23.10
N LYS A 119 5.32 16.13 -24.33
CA LYS A 119 5.38 14.73 -24.75
C LYS A 119 6.40 13.91 -23.96
N ILE A 120 7.56 14.48 -23.66
CA ILE A 120 8.60 13.78 -22.89
C ILE A 120 8.13 13.62 -21.44
N CYS A 121 7.54 14.66 -20.84
CA CYS A 121 7.01 14.57 -19.49
C CYS A 121 5.87 13.56 -19.36
N GLN A 122 4.94 13.52 -20.33
CA GLN A 122 3.89 12.50 -20.38
C GLN A 122 4.46 11.10 -20.51
N CYS A 123 5.46 10.91 -21.37
CA CYS A 123 6.15 9.63 -21.53
C CYS A 123 6.79 9.17 -20.22
N LEU A 124 7.56 10.06 -19.57
CA LEU A 124 8.26 9.76 -18.33
C LEU A 124 7.28 9.44 -17.20
N SER A 125 6.27 10.27 -17.01
CA SER A 125 5.27 10.08 -15.95
C SER A 125 4.47 8.78 -16.11
N ASN A 126 4.06 8.45 -17.34
CA ASN A 126 3.29 7.23 -17.61
C ASN A 126 4.12 5.97 -17.37
N ASN A 127 5.38 5.95 -17.82
CA ASN A 127 6.24 4.78 -17.65
C ASN A 127 6.71 4.61 -16.20
N MET A 128 6.97 5.72 -15.47
CA MET A 128 7.27 5.65 -14.04
C MET A 128 6.06 5.18 -13.22
N ALA A 129 4.86 5.66 -13.53
CA ALA A 129 3.64 5.18 -12.90
C ALA A 129 3.45 3.68 -13.10
N ALA A 130 3.63 3.18 -14.32
CA ALA A 130 3.54 1.75 -14.64
C ALA A 130 4.63 0.92 -13.93
N TYR A 131 5.85 1.45 -13.81
CA TYR A 131 6.93 0.82 -13.06
C TYR A 131 6.55 0.68 -11.57
N VAL A 132 6.10 1.76 -10.94
CA VAL A 132 5.74 1.75 -9.52
C VAL A 132 4.52 0.85 -9.26
N SER A 133 3.51 0.87 -10.13
CA SER A 133 2.35 -0.04 -10.07
C SER A 133 2.78 -1.51 -9.96
N LYS A 134 3.82 -1.90 -10.72
CA LYS A 134 4.35 -3.27 -10.74
C LYS A 134 5.29 -3.58 -9.57
N ARG A 135 6.09 -2.60 -9.13
CA ARG A 135 7.21 -2.83 -8.21
C ARG A 135 6.95 -2.43 -6.77
N ALA A 136 6.08 -1.45 -6.50
CA ALA A 136 5.79 -0.97 -5.15
C ALA A 136 5.41 -2.13 -4.21
N LYS A 137 4.58 -3.07 -4.69
CA LYS A 137 4.17 -4.24 -3.91
C LYS A 137 5.32 -5.20 -3.60
N ALA A 138 6.32 -5.29 -4.48
CA ALA A 138 7.49 -6.15 -4.32
C ALA A 138 8.58 -5.49 -3.46
N ASP A 139 8.74 -4.17 -3.57
CA ASP A 139 9.83 -3.42 -2.94
C ASP A 139 9.48 -2.97 -1.53
N LEU A 140 8.23 -2.55 -1.28
CA LEU A 140 7.78 -2.07 0.04
C LEU A 140 8.04 -3.05 1.19
N PRO A 141 7.80 -4.38 1.06
CA PRO A 141 8.12 -5.32 2.14
C PRO A 141 9.59 -5.25 2.58
N ALA A 142 10.53 -5.19 1.64
CA ALA A 142 11.96 -5.11 1.97
C ALA A 142 12.32 -3.73 2.56
N ILE A 143 11.76 -2.65 2.01
CA ILE A 143 11.94 -1.29 2.52
C ILE A 143 11.44 -1.16 3.97
N LEU A 144 10.25 -1.70 4.26
CA LEU A 144 9.65 -1.65 5.61
C LEU A 144 10.35 -2.58 6.61
N GLN A 145 10.97 -3.66 6.15
CA GLN A 145 11.83 -4.50 7.00
C GLN A 145 13.12 -3.77 7.38
N ALA A 146 13.73 -3.04 6.43
CA ALA A 146 14.94 -2.27 6.68
C ALA A 146 14.68 -1.04 7.57
N ASN A 147 13.53 -0.40 7.42
CA ASN A 147 13.10 0.70 8.27
C ASN A 147 11.62 0.55 8.70
N PRO A 148 11.37 -0.05 9.87
CA PRO A 148 10.02 -0.28 10.34
C PRO A 148 9.33 1.00 10.84
N ASN A 149 9.98 2.17 10.80
CA ASN A 149 9.38 3.44 11.25
C ASN A 149 8.82 4.28 10.09
N ILE A 150 8.89 3.80 8.85
CA ILE A 150 8.29 4.48 7.70
C ILE A 150 6.79 4.68 7.93
N THR A 151 6.33 5.91 7.71
CA THR A 151 4.93 6.32 7.78
C THR A 151 4.40 6.79 6.43
N ASP A 152 5.29 7.24 5.54
CA ASP A 152 4.96 7.64 4.17
C ASP A 152 5.51 6.63 3.16
N PRO A 153 4.65 5.77 2.57
CA PRO A 153 5.09 4.81 1.57
C PRO A 153 5.51 5.48 0.25
N MET A 154 5.05 6.71 -0.04
CA MET A 154 5.47 7.44 -1.24
C MET A 154 6.91 7.87 -1.13
N GLU A 155 7.25 8.60 -0.06
CA GLU A 155 8.61 9.05 0.20
C GLU A 155 9.58 7.86 0.12
N ALA A 156 9.26 6.77 0.81
CA ALA A 156 10.08 5.57 0.84
C ALA A 156 10.34 4.94 -0.55
N ILE A 157 9.38 5.01 -1.47
CA ILE A 157 9.53 4.52 -2.85
C ILE A 157 10.36 5.50 -3.68
N VAL A 158 10.02 6.79 -3.67
CA VAL A 158 10.62 7.77 -4.59
C VAL A 158 12.06 8.14 -4.22
N THR A 159 12.48 7.89 -2.98
CA THR A 159 13.87 8.06 -2.54
C THR A 159 14.70 6.77 -2.67
N SER A 160 14.12 5.69 -3.18
CA SER A 160 14.84 4.42 -3.35
C SER A 160 15.79 4.47 -4.55
N GLN A 161 16.93 3.77 -4.45
CA GLN A 161 17.90 3.69 -5.53
C GLN A 161 17.31 3.06 -6.81
N SER A 162 16.41 2.08 -6.67
CA SER A 162 15.75 1.43 -7.80
C SER A 162 14.84 2.39 -8.56
N TYR A 163 14.16 3.29 -7.84
CA TYR A 163 13.35 4.35 -8.43
C TYR A 163 14.23 5.33 -9.21
N GLU A 164 15.27 5.88 -8.60
CA GLU A 164 16.17 6.87 -9.22
C GLU A 164 16.82 6.34 -10.52
N GLN A 165 17.34 5.10 -10.47
CA GLN A 165 17.97 4.47 -11.64
C GLN A 165 16.95 4.22 -12.76
N THR A 166 15.72 3.84 -12.40
CA THR A 166 14.66 3.58 -13.37
C THR A 166 14.15 4.87 -14.01
N GLU A 167 14.01 5.94 -13.24
CA GLU A 167 13.62 7.26 -13.73
C GLU A 167 14.60 7.76 -14.77
N LYS A 168 15.92 7.71 -14.49
CA LYS A 168 16.98 8.08 -15.44
C LYS A 168 16.90 7.29 -16.75
N ARG A 169 16.73 5.97 -16.65
CA ARG A 169 16.63 5.08 -17.81
C ARG A 169 15.39 5.39 -18.66
N ILE A 170 14.22 5.55 -18.02
CA ILE A 170 12.98 5.88 -18.72
C ILE A 170 13.07 7.26 -19.36
N ALA A 171 13.65 8.26 -18.67
CA ALA A 171 13.83 9.60 -19.20
C ALA A 171 14.65 9.59 -20.50
N LEU A 172 15.76 8.86 -20.53
CA LEU A 172 16.58 8.68 -21.74
C LEU A 172 15.79 7.99 -22.86
N GLY A 173 15.07 6.90 -22.56
CA GLY A 173 14.26 6.21 -23.56
C GLY A 173 13.12 7.09 -24.12
N CYS A 174 12.53 7.95 -23.30
CA CYS A 174 11.53 8.94 -23.75
C CYS A 174 12.12 9.99 -24.69
N ILE A 175 13.36 10.46 -24.42
CA ILE A 175 14.09 11.39 -25.30
C ILE A 175 14.46 10.71 -26.62
N GLN A 176 14.84 9.43 -26.58
CA GLN A 176 15.27 8.65 -27.73
C GLN A 176 14.12 8.05 -28.56
N GLY A 177 12.88 8.10 -28.05
CA GLY A 177 11.69 7.61 -28.75
C GLY A 177 11.42 6.11 -28.56
N GLU A 178 11.99 5.46 -27.54
CA GLU A 178 11.83 4.01 -27.27
C GLU A 178 10.42 3.62 -26.78
N TYR A 179 9.64 4.59 -26.33
CA TYR A 179 8.31 4.42 -25.72
C TYR A 179 7.17 5.01 -26.58
N GLN A 180 7.41 5.21 -27.87
CA GLN A 180 6.42 5.72 -28.83
C GLN A 180 5.45 4.63 -29.31
#